data_AF-K1QT08-F1
#
_entry.id   AF-K1QT08-F1
#
_cell.length_a   1.000
_cell.length_b   1.000
_cell.length_c   1.000
_cell.angle_alpha   90.00
_cell.angle_beta   90.00
_cell.angle_gamma   90.00
#
_symmetry.space_group_name_H-M   'P 1'
#
loop_
_entity.id
_entity.type
_entity.pdbx_description
1 polymer ?
#
loop_
_entity_poly.entity_id
_entity_poly.type
_entity_poly.pdbx_seq_one_letter_code
_entity_poly.pdbx_strand_id
1 'polypeptide(L)'
;MGDSNYSKAYIQTLIDELKTSKIYTDLQCAAQVEIAKPTLRLSELKKGVLNGLVNSGWDRKLRNAIYRFLQTHPKLQFPSPPPEHLKEPLVFLRKAQQAWEKRILKSLNSMCTDLNIPLARKRPEKEQKEWAQKWTELGIDGPDLSQFRPVYAPKDFLEVIIGLQNPNYHGSDTPGFYHLWGIVQVPLKVKDIDELRLQYSDMSINQCQSGIDDAQDIPSELFEQERVKLGKKVINTNHGPLAQEFSKKGCPTSMRATLWCQILAVELDEIVRILKLFFSLLYLIFEINIYK
;
A
#
# COMPACT_ATOMS: atom_id res chain seq x y z
N MET A 1 1.09 14.66 -14.76
CA MET A 1 -0.28 15.19 -14.55
C MET A 1 -1.20 13.98 -14.55
N GLY A 2 -1.64 13.52 -13.38
CA GLY A 2 -2.44 12.30 -13.24
C GLY A 2 -3.92 12.64 -13.33
N ASP A 3 -4.62 12.02 -14.30
CA ASP A 3 -6.07 12.13 -14.43
C ASP A 3 -6.76 11.63 -13.16
N SER A 4 -7.31 12.56 -12.39
CA SER A 4 -8.04 12.23 -11.19
C SER A 4 -9.49 11.88 -11.53
N ASN A 5 -9.72 10.65 -11.96
CA ASN A 5 -11.06 10.07 -12.05
C ASN A 5 -11.61 9.81 -10.62
N TYR A 6 -11.92 10.88 -9.89
CA TYR A 6 -12.71 10.77 -8.67
C TYR A 6 -14.16 10.44 -9.07
N SER A 7 -14.70 9.36 -8.52
CA SER A 7 -16.12 9.05 -8.69
C SER A 7 -16.97 10.22 -8.17
N LYS A 8 -18.04 10.57 -8.89
CA LYS A 8 -19.00 11.60 -8.46
C LYS A 8 -19.49 11.36 -7.03
N ALA A 9 -19.64 10.08 -6.63
CA ALA A 9 -20.02 9.71 -5.27
C ALA A 9 -18.97 10.13 -4.22
N TYR A 10 -17.68 9.98 -4.52
CA TYR A 10 -16.60 10.37 -3.61
C TYR A 10 -16.53 11.88 -3.43
N ILE A 11 -16.70 12.64 -4.52
CA ILE A 11 -16.77 14.10 -4.47
C ILE A 11 -17.99 14.55 -3.64
N GLN A 12 -19.13 13.87 -3.78
CA GLN A 12 -20.32 14.19 -3.03
C GLN A 12 -20.13 13.96 -1.52
N THR A 13 -19.54 12.83 -1.12
CA THR A 13 -19.20 12.54 0.28
C THR A 13 -18.26 13.59 0.87
N LEU A 14 -17.21 13.97 0.14
CA LEU A 14 -16.30 15.05 0.53
C LEU A 14 -17.05 16.37 0.77
N ILE A 15 -17.94 16.74 -0.15
CA ILE A 15 -18.71 17.98 -0.04
C ILE A 15 -19.62 17.94 1.19
N ASP A 16 -20.28 16.82 1.44
CA ASP A 16 -21.22 16.69 2.55
C ASP A 16 -20.49 16.69 3.90
N GLU A 17 -19.32 16.05 4.00
CA GLU A 17 -18.48 16.17 5.20
C GLU A 17 -17.99 17.60 5.43
N LEU A 18 -17.50 18.27 4.38
CA LEU A 18 -17.06 19.66 4.48
C LEU A 18 -18.19 20.57 4.96
N LYS A 19 -19.43 20.40 4.47
CA LYS A 19 -20.61 21.16 4.90
C LYS A 19 -20.94 20.98 6.39
N THR A 20 -20.69 19.79 6.94
CA THR A 20 -20.90 19.52 8.38
C THR A 20 -19.79 20.07 9.26
N SER A 21 -18.64 20.39 8.68
CA SER A 21 -17.46 20.84 9.42
C SER A 21 -17.45 22.36 9.67
N LYS A 22 -16.67 22.78 10.66
CA LYS A 22 -16.45 24.21 11.01
C LYS A 22 -15.91 25.05 9.84
N ILE A 23 -15.22 24.44 8.86
CA ILE A 23 -14.70 25.16 7.68
C ILE A 23 -15.84 25.83 6.90
N TYR A 24 -17.02 25.19 6.87
CA TYR A 24 -18.15 25.66 6.10
C TYR A 24 -18.83 26.84 6.77
N THR A 25 -19.03 26.79 8.10
CA THR A 25 -19.54 27.93 8.86
C THR A 25 -18.59 29.12 8.79
N ASP A 26 -17.29 28.89 8.92
CA ASP A 26 -16.29 29.95 8.84
C ASP A 26 -16.23 30.57 7.43
N LEU A 27 -16.40 29.75 6.38
CA LEU A 27 -16.46 30.21 4.99
C LEU A 27 -17.71 31.08 4.75
N GLN A 28 -18.86 30.71 5.31
CA GLN A 28 -20.09 31.50 5.22
C GLN A 28 -19.91 32.87 5.89
N CYS A 29 -19.35 32.90 7.10
CA CYS A 29 -19.04 34.16 7.80
C CYS A 29 -18.09 35.04 6.97
N ALA A 30 -17.03 34.46 6.41
CA ALA A 30 -16.10 35.20 5.56
C ALA A 30 -16.76 35.74 4.28
N ALA A 31 -17.64 34.95 3.65
CA ALA A 31 -18.39 35.40 2.48
C ALA A 31 -19.31 36.58 2.83
N GLN A 32 -19.98 36.56 4.00
CA GLN A 32 -20.79 37.69 4.46
C GLN A 32 -19.95 38.95 4.68
N VAL A 33 -18.74 38.82 5.23
CA VAL A 33 -17.81 39.95 5.37
C VAL A 33 -17.40 40.52 4.01
N GLU A 34 -17.15 39.67 3.01
CA GLU A 34 -16.84 40.11 1.64
C GLU A 34 -18.03 40.81 0.96
N ILE A 35 -19.25 40.35 1.20
CA ILE A 35 -20.48 40.96 0.68
C ILE A 35 -20.72 42.34 1.31
N ALA A 36 -20.40 42.50 2.60
CA ALA A 36 -20.56 43.76 3.31
C ALA A 36 -19.58 44.88 2.87
N LYS A 37 -18.63 44.59 1.97
CA LYS A 37 -17.67 45.59 1.49
C LYS A 37 -18.36 46.60 0.56
N PRO A 38 -18.22 47.91 0.83
CA PRO A 38 -18.91 48.96 0.05
C PRO A 38 -18.41 49.10 -1.39
N THR A 39 -17.30 48.45 -1.74
CA THR A 39 -16.69 48.49 -3.08
C THR A 39 -17.34 47.49 -4.06
N LEU A 40 -18.20 46.58 -3.58
CA LEU A 40 -18.72 45.49 -4.38
C LEU A 40 -20.01 45.89 -5.11
N ARG A 41 -20.01 45.78 -6.45
CA ARG A 41 -21.20 46.02 -7.27
C ARG A 41 -22.08 44.77 -7.32
N LEU A 42 -23.40 44.96 -7.24
CA LEU A 42 -24.39 43.85 -7.28
C LEU A 42 -24.26 43.00 -8.57
N SER A 43 -23.92 43.64 -9.69
CA SER A 43 -23.71 42.99 -11.00
C SER A 43 -22.52 42.03 -11.02
N GLU A 44 -21.55 42.19 -10.12
CA GLU A 44 -20.33 41.39 -10.05
C GLU A 44 -20.21 40.57 -8.77
N LEU A 45 -21.29 40.50 -7.97
CA LEU A 45 -21.33 39.93 -6.63
C LEU A 45 -20.61 38.58 -6.53
N LYS A 46 -20.98 37.61 -7.39
CA LYS A 46 -20.39 36.26 -7.36
C LYS A 46 -18.87 36.28 -7.60
N LYS A 47 -18.41 37.02 -8.61
CA LYS A 47 -16.99 37.09 -8.98
C LYS A 47 -16.20 37.89 -7.95
N GLY A 48 -16.77 38.98 -7.46
CA GLY A 48 -16.18 39.85 -6.44
C GLY A 48 -15.97 39.11 -5.11
N VAL A 49 -17.00 38.41 -4.61
CA VAL A 49 -16.89 37.60 -3.39
C VAL A 49 -15.89 36.46 -3.57
N LEU A 50 -15.91 35.74 -4.68
CA LEU A 50 -14.93 34.68 -4.95
C LEU A 50 -13.49 35.22 -4.96
N ASN A 51 -13.24 36.33 -5.64
CA ASN A 51 -11.92 36.96 -5.66
C ASN A 51 -11.51 37.46 -4.27
N GLY A 52 -12.43 38.05 -3.50
CA GLY A 52 -12.20 38.48 -2.13
C GLY A 52 -11.82 37.32 -1.21
N LEU A 53 -12.52 36.19 -1.33
CA LEU A 53 -12.21 34.95 -0.62
C LEU A 53 -10.84 34.38 -1.01
N VAL A 54 -10.51 34.34 -2.30
CA VAL A 54 -9.17 33.91 -2.78
C VAL A 54 -8.07 34.82 -2.24
N ASN A 55 -8.26 36.15 -2.31
CA ASN A 55 -7.28 37.13 -1.82
C ASN A 55 -7.09 37.05 -0.30
N SER A 56 -8.13 36.71 0.45
CA SER A 56 -8.05 36.44 1.90
C SER A 56 -7.51 35.04 2.24
N GLY A 57 -7.15 34.23 1.24
CA GLY A 57 -6.48 32.93 1.40
C GLY A 57 -7.42 31.75 1.67
N TRP A 58 -8.72 31.89 1.41
CA TRP A 58 -9.68 30.79 1.59
C TRP A 58 -9.46 29.64 0.62
N ASP A 59 -8.90 29.90 -0.55
CA ASP A 59 -8.51 28.85 -1.50
C ASP A 59 -7.54 27.85 -0.85
N ARG A 60 -6.57 28.35 -0.08
CA ARG A 60 -5.57 27.54 0.63
C ARG A 60 -6.19 26.79 1.79
N LYS A 61 -7.06 27.45 2.58
CA LYS A 61 -7.78 26.80 3.69
C LYS A 61 -8.62 25.62 3.19
N LEU A 62 -9.33 25.80 2.08
CA LEU A 62 -10.13 24.74 1.46
C LEU A 62 -9.26 23.62 0.89
N ARG A 63 -8.17 23.94 0.19
CA ARG A 63 -7.22 22.93 -0.30
C ARG A 63 -6.62 22.10 0.83
N ASN A 64 -6.28 22.73 1.95
CA ASN A 64 -5.79 22.03 3.15
C ASN A 64 -6.88 21.15 3.77
N ALA A 65 -8.13 21.60 3.83
CA ALA A 65 -9.24 20.79 4.33
C ALA A 65 -9.50 19.56 3.45
N ILE A 66 -9.47 19.74 2.12
CA ILE A 66 -9.54 18.63 1.16
C ILE A 66 -8.36 17.68 1.35
N TYR A 67 -7.14 18.21 1.48
CA TYR A 67 -5.95 17.39 1.71
C TYR A 67 -6.05 16.57 3.01
N ARG A 68 -6.55 17.17 4.11
CA ARG A 68 -6.85 16.44 5.36
C ARG A 68 -7.86 15.33 5.14
N PHE A 69 -8.94 15.62 4.43
CA PHE A 69 -9.95 14.63 4.12
C PHE A 69 -9.34 13.47 3.33
N LEU A 70 -8.50 13.75 2.32
CA LEU A 70 -7.84 12.71 1.52
C LEU A 70 -6.87 11.85 2.35
N GLN A 71 -6.24 12.43 3.40
CA GLN A 71 -5.34 11.70 4.30
C GLN A 71 -6.08 10.82 5.32
N THR A 72 -7.21 11.30 5.84
CA THR A 72 -8.01 10.62 6.89
C THR A 72 -9.01 9.64 6.30
N HIS A 73 -9.44 9.91 5.07
CA HIS A 73 -10.22 9.03 4.22
C HIS A 73 -9.36 8.66 3.02
N PRO A 74 -8.21 7.97 3.25
CA PRO A 74 -7.47 7.39 2.14
C PRO A 74 -8.49 6.58 1.39
N LYS A 75 -8.58 6.84 0.07
CA LYS A 75 -9.63 6.34 -0.80
C LYS A 75 -10.13 4.99 -0.29
N LEU A 76 -11.43 4.79 -0.14
CA LEU A 76 -12.05 3.45 -0.15
C LEU A 76 -11.84 2.78 -1.52
N GLN A 77 -10.66 2.94 -2.11
CA GLN A 77 -10.02 1.92 -2.86
C GLN A 77 -9.57 0.90 -1.81
N PHE A 78 -10.39 -0.14 -1.58
CA PHE A 78 -9.77 -1.41 -1.95
C PHE A 78 -9.37 -1.15 -3.41
N PRO A 79 -8.08 -1.02 -3.74
CA PRO A 79 -7.74 -1.12 -5.13
C PRO A 79 -8.49 -2.38 -5.59
N SER A 80 -9.18 -2.34 -6.75
CA SER A 80 -9.27 -3.60 -7.48
C SER A 80 -7.84 -4.10 -7.41
N PRO A 81 -7.59 -5.24 -6.74
CA PRO A 81 -6.24 -5.66 -6.48
C PRO A 81 -5.53 -5.51 -7.82
N PRO A 82 -4.30 -4.93 -7.87
CA PRO A 82 -3.53 -4.90 -9.11
C PRO A 82 -3.70 -6.24 -9.82
N PRO A 83 -3.64 -6.37 -11.15
CA PRO A 83 -3.78 -7.69 -11.79
C PRO A 83 -2.91 -8.78 -11.14
N GLU A 84 -1.79 -8.38 -10.51
CA GLU A 84 -0.88 -9.14 -9.64
C GLU A 84 -1.51 -9.72 -8.34
N HIS A 85 -2.52 -9.06 -7.78
CA HIS A 85 -3.26 -9.42 -6.56
C HIS A 85 -4.70 -9.89 -6.84
N LEU A 86 -5.21 -9.78 -8.08
CA LEU A 86 -6.32 -10.61 -8.50
C LEU A 86 -5.82 -12.04 -8.40
N LYS A 87 -6.59 -12.95 -7.78
CA LYS A 87 -6.22 -14.37 -7.71
C LYS A 87 -5.75 -14.78 -9.11
N GLU A 88 -4.47 -15.09 -9.22
CA GLU A 88 -3.86 -15.50 -10.48
C GLU A 88 -4.80 -16.50 -11.15
N PRO A 89 -5.05 -16.41 -12.47
CA PRO A 89 -5.86 -17.41 -13.15
C PRO A 89 -5.14 -18.77 -13.04
N LEU A 90 -5.42 -19.50 -11.96
CA LEU A 90 -4.86 -20.83 -11.62
C LEU A 90 -5.38 -21.92 -12.58
N VAL A 91 -5.83 -21.54 -13.77
CA VAL A 91 -6.35 -22.44 -14.79
C VAL A 91 -5.26 -23.44 -15.20
N PHE A 92 -4.01 -23.00 -15.32
CA PHE A 92 -2.88 -23.89 -15.61
C PHE A 92 -2.62 -24.88 -14.46
N LEU A 93 -2.69 -24.44 -13.21
CA LEU A 93 -2.61 -25.31 -12.02
C LEU A 93 -3.78 -26.31 -11.95
N ARG A 94 -5.01 -25.87 -12.20
CA ARG A 94 -6.19 -26.75 -12.25
C ARG A 94 -6.08 -27.79 -13.36
N LYS A 95 -5.55 -27.42 -14.53
CA LYS A 95 -5.28 -28.36 -15.62
C LYS A 95 -4.22 -29.38 -15.23
N ALA A 96 -3.12 -28.95 -14.61
CA ALA A 96 -2.07 -29.83 -14.12
C ALA A 96 -2.58 -30.77 -13.02
N GLN A 97 -3.38 -30.27 -12.08
CA GLN A 97 -4.05 -31.06 -11.05
C GLN A 97 -4.97 -32.13 -11.69
N GLN A 98 -5.85 -31.76 -12.61
CA GLN A 98 -6.74 -32.70 -13.29
C GLN A 98 -5.96 -33.76 -14.07
N ALA A 99 -4.86 -33.38 -14.71
CA ALA A 99 -3.99 -34.32 -15.43
C ALA A 99 -3.31 -35.30 -14.45
N TRP A 100 -2.82 -34.80 -13.31
CA TRP A 100 -2.24 -35.60 -12.24
C TRP A 100 -3.25 -36.58 -11.65
N GLU A 101 -4.44 -36.11 -11.28
CA GLU A 101 -5.53 -36.95 -10.76
C GLU A 101 -5.90 -38.05 -11.75
N LYS A 102 -6.01 -37.73 -13.05
CA LYS A 102 -6.24 -38.75 -14.10
C LYS A 102 -5.11 -39.80 -14.15
N ARG A 103 -3.85 -39.38 -13.99
CA ARG A 103 -2.70 -40.31 -13.97
C ARG A 103 -2.76 -41.23 -12.74
N ILE A 104 -3.06 -40.68 -11.56
CA ILE A 104 -3.22 -41.45 -10.32
C ILE A 104 -4.39 -42.43 -10.44
N LEU A 105 -5.55 -41.98 -10.94
CA LEU A 105 -6.71 -42.84 -11.15
C LEU A 105 -6.42 -43.99 -12.12
N LYS A 106 -5.66 -43.75 -13.19
CA LYS A 106 -5.23 -44.83 -14.11
C LYS A 106 -4.33 -45.85 -13.40
N SER A 107 -3.34 -45.38 -12.65
CA SER A 107 -2.42 -46.24 -11.88
C SER A 107 -3.17 -47.07 -10.84
N LEU A 108 -4.11 -46.45 -10.12
CA LEU A 108 -4.97 -47.12 -9.14
C LEU A 108 -5.87 -48.18 -9.78
N ASN A 109 -6.56 -47.84 -10.88
CA ASN A 109 -7.39 -48.81 -11.60
C ASN A 109 -6.58 -49.99 -12.14
N SER A 110 -5.37 -49.73 -12.65
CA SER A 110 -4.45 -50.78 -13.09
C SER A 110 -4.10 -51.71 -11.94
N MET A 111 -3.74 -51.17 -10.78
CA MET A 111 -3.42 -51.97 -9.59
C MET A 111 -4.62 -52.79 -9.10
N CYS A 112 -5.82 -52.21 -9.07
CA CYS A 112 -7.05 -52.92 -8.75
C CYS A 112 -7.32 -54.08 -9.72
N THR A 113 -7.03 -53.88 -11.01
CA THR A 113 -7.16 -54.93 -12.02
C THR A 113 -6.11 -56.04 -11.80
N ASP A 114 -4.85 -55.67 -11.56
CA ASP A 114 -3.75 -56.61 -11.31
C ASP A 114 -4.00 -57.49 -10.08
N LEU A 115 -4.52 -56.89 -8.99
CA LEU A 115 -4.82 -57.57 -7.73
C LEU A 115 -6.20 -58.24 -7.73
N ASN A 116 -7.01 -58.04 -8.78
CA ASN A 116 -8.41 -58.45 -8.87
C ASN A 116 -9.26 -57.95 -7.67
N ILE A 117 -8.99 -56.72 -7.21
CA ILE A 117 -9.68 -56.07 -6.10
C ILE A 117 -10.58 -54.96 -6.65
N PRO A 118 -11.91 -55.02 -6.46
CA PRO A 118 -12.80 -53.95 -6.88
C PRO A 118 -12.64 -52.71 -6.00
N LEU A 119 -12.59 -51.52 -6.61
CA LEU A 119 -12.50 -50.23 -5.91
C LEU A 119 -13.65 -49.98 -4.93
N ALA A 120 -14.85 -50.41 -5.31
CA ALA A 120 -16.02 -50.37 -4.46
C ALA A 120 -16.87 -51.62 -4.76
N ARG A 121 -17.14 -52.41 -3.71
CA ARG A 121 -18.15 -53.45 -3.76
C ARG A 121 -18.98 -53.40 -2.49
N LYS A 122 -20.26 -53.76 -2.61
CA LYS A 122 -21.05 -54.11 -1.43
C LYS A 122 -20.42 -55.35 -0.79
N ARG A 123 -20.17 -55.31 0.52
CA ARG A 123 -19.65 -56.48 1.25
C ARG A 123 -20.66 -57.65 1.11
N PRO A 124 -20.22 -58.88 0.85
CA PRO A 124 -21.08 -60.07 0.91
C PRO A 124 -21.77 -60.22 2.28
N GLU A 125 -22.94 -60.85 2.34
CA GLU A 125 -23.70 -61.04 3.59
C GLU A 125 -22.91 -61.80 4.66
N LYS A 126 -22.04 -62.71 4.25
CA LYS A 126 -21.13 -63.43 5.16
C LYS A 126 -20.15 -62.48 5.86
N GLU A 127 -19.47 -61.64 5.07
CA GLU A 127 -18.57 -60.60 5.62
C GLU A 127 -19.36 -59.62 6.49
N GLN A 128 -20.57 -59.21 6.10
CA GLN A 128 -21.39 -58.31 6.92
C GLN A 128 -21.70 -58.92 8.31
N LYS A 129 -22.02 -60.21 8.39
CA LYS A 129 -22.28 -60.91 9.66
C LYS A 129 -21.01 -61.06 10.51
N GLU A 130 -19.88 -61.39 9.89
CA GLU A 130 -18.57 -61.47 10.56
C GLU A 130 -18.15 -60.10 11.13
N TRP A 131 -18.35 -59.03 10.36
CA TRP A 131 -18.06 -57.66 10.78
C TRP A 131 -18.99 -57.17 11.89
N ALA A 132 -20.25 -57.59 11.88
CA ALA A 132 -21.19 -57.28 12.97
C ALA A 132 -20.79 -57.96 14.29
N GLN A 133 -20.20 -59.17 14.22
CA GLN A 133 -19.71 -59.91 15.39
C GLN A 133 -18.37 -59.36 15.91
N LYS A 134 -17.50 -58.91 15.01
CA LYS A 134 -16.17 -58.36 15.33
C LYS A 134 -16.13 -56.84 15.48
N TRP A 135 -17.28 -56.19 15.60
CA TRP A 135 -17.39 -54.72 15.63
C TRP A 135 -16.46 -54.05 16.66
N THR A 136 -16.30 -54.68 17.82
CA THR A 136 -15.47 -54.17 18.93
C THR A 136 -13.95 -54.33 18.69
N GLU A 137 -13.55 -55.14 17.73
CA GLU A 137 -12.13 -55.48 17.42
C GLU A 137 -11.59 -54.73 16.19
N LEU A 138 -12.43 -53.94 15.51
CA LEU A 138 -12.12 -53.28 14.24
C LEU A 138 -10.93 -52.30 14.27
N GLY A 139 -10.49 -51.87 15.45
CA GLY A 139 -9.33 -50.98 15.61
C GLY A 139 -7.98 -51.70 15.72
N ILE A 140 -7.98 -53.03 15.87
CA ILE A 140 -6.78 -53.83 16.16
C ILE A 140 -6.26 -54.53 14.90
N ASP A 141 -7.16 -55.02 14.03
CA ASP A 141 -6.81 -55.68 12.77
C ASP A 141 -6.86 -54.69 11.59
N GLY A 142 -5.71 -54.07 11.29
CA GLY A 142 -5.54 -53.26 10.07
C GLY A 142 -5.49 -54.14 8.82
N PRO A 143 -5.98 -53.66 7.66
CA PRO A 143 -5.84 -54.39 6.40
C PRO A 143 -4.35 -54.56 6.06
N ASP A 144 -3.95 -55.76 5.61
CA ASP A 144 -2.61 -55.96 5.08
C ASP A 144 -2.45 -55.18 3.77
N LEU A 145 -1.63 -54.13 3.81
CA LEU A 145 -1.36 -53.26 2.68
C LEU A 145 -0.08 -53.64 1.91
N SER A 146 0.60 -54.73 2.28
CA SER A 146 1.88 -55.14 1.68
C SER A 146 1.79 -55.36 0.16
N GLN A 147 0.62 -55.73 -0.34
CA GLN A 147 0.36 -55.98 -1.75
C GLN A 147 0.12 -54.70 -2.57
N PHE A 148 -0.13 -53.57 -1.93
CA PHE A 148 -0.39 -52.29 -2.60
C PHE A 148 0.91 -51.53 -2.82
N ARG A 149 1.36 -51.50 -4.07
CA ARG A 149 2.48 -50.65 -4.48
C ARG A 149 2.07 -49.17 -4.47
N PRO A 150 2.98 -48.22 -4.23
CA PRO A 150 2.69 -46.79 -4.41
C PRO A 150 2.19 -46.50 -5.84
N VAL A 151 1.14 -45.68 -5.95
CA VAL A 151 0.53 -45.31 -7.25
C VAL A 151 1.36 -44.34 -8.09
N TYR A 152 2.37 -43.69 -7.49
CA TYR A 152 3.34 -42.82 -8.15
C TYR A 152 4.68 -42.84 -7.39
N ALA A 153 5.77 -42.53 -8.09
CA ALA A 153 7.06 -42.24 -7.46
C ALA A 153 7.19 -40.74 -7.15
N PRO A 154 7.96 -40.33 -6.12
CA PRO A 154 8.20 -38.92 -5.84
C PRO A 154 8.72 -38.11 -7.04
N LYS A 155 9.53 -38.75 -7.91
CA LYS A 155 10.02 -38.17 -9.16
C LYS A 155 8.89 -37.79 -10.12
N ASP A 156 7.85 -38.62 -10.24
CA ASP A 156 6.71 -38.35 -11.12
C ASP A 156 5.96 -37.09 -10.73
N PHE A 157 5.80 -36.87 -9.42
CA PHE A 157 5.17 -35.67 -8.91
C PHE A 157 6.05 -34.44 -9.14
N LEU A 158 7.36 -34.58 -8.92
CA LEU A 158 8.32 -33.51 -9.18
C LEU A 158 8.32 -33.06 -10.64
N GLU A 159 8.23 -34.00 -11.59
CA GLU A 159 8.12 -33.70 -13.03
C GLU A 159 6.85 -32.89 -13.36
N VAL A 160 5.73 -33.17 -12.69
CA VAL A 160 4.49 -32.39 -12.86
C VAL A 160 4.66 -30.96 -12.35
N ILE A 161 5.34 -30.78 -11.22
CA ILE A 161 5.60 -29.45 -10.65
C ILE A 161 6.57 -28.66 -11.55
N ILE A 162 7.62 -29.30 -12.06
CA ILE A 162 8.58 -28.69 -12.99
C ILE A 162 7.91 -28.31 -14.32
N GLY A 163 6.94 -29.11 -14.78
CA GLY A 163 6.22 -28.89 -16.02
C GLY A 163 5.13 -27.81 -15.97
N LEU A 164 4.91 -27.14 -14.83
CA LEU A 164 3.93 -26.07 -14.70
C LEU A 164 4.35 -24.83 -15.50
N GLN A 165 3.68 -24.59 -16.62
CA GLN A 165 3.88 -23.38 -17.43
C GLN A 165 2.88 -22.29 -17.05
N ASN A 166 3.41 -21.14 -16.63
CA ASN A 166 2.61 -19.97 -16.34
C ASN A 166 2.29 -19.20 -17.65
N PRO A 167 1.01 -18.94 -17.99
CA PRO A 167 0.63 -18.18 -19.19
C PRO A 167 1.24 -16.78 -19.28
N ASN A 168 1.69 -16.21 -18.15
CA ASN A 168 2.38 -14.92 -18.10
C ASN A 168 3.75 -14.92 -18.81
N TYR A 169 4.23 -16.08 -19.28
CA TYR A 169 5.52 -16.26 -19.97
C TYR A 169 5.46 -16.34 -21.50
N HIS A 170 4.33 -16.12 -22.15
CA HIS A 170 4.24 -16.15 -23.62
C HIS A 170 4.94 -14.96 -24.36
N GLY A 171 5.84 -14.22 -23.70
CA GLY A 171 6.36 -12.95 -24.17
C GLY A 171 7.82 -12.90 -24.65
N SER A 172 8.62 -13.96 -24.55
CA SER A 172 10.01 -13.89 -25.04
C SER A 172 10.51 -15.24 -25.55
N ASP A 173 10.62 -15.35 -26.87
CA ASP A 173 11.25 -16.44 -27.62
C ASP A 173 12.78 -16.54 -27.41
N THR A 174 13.32 -16.02 -26.30
CA THR A 174 14.73 -16.13 -25.93
C THR A 174 14.93 -17.31 -24.98
N PRO A 175 15.50 -18.44 -25.46
CA PRO A 175 15.80 -19.58 -24.63
C PRO A 175 17.09 -19.30 -23.88
N GLY A 176 16.99 -18.69 -22.70
CA GLY A 176 18.14 -18.51 -21.83
C GLY A 176 18.01 -17.26 -20.98
N PHE A 177 17.57 -17.45 -19.73
CA PHE A 177 18.08 -16.78 -18.51
C PHE A 177 17.24 -17.07 -17.25
N TYR A 178 16.24 -17.96 -17.29
CA TYR A 178 15.41 -18.26 -16.11
C TYR A 178 15.99 -19.36 -15.20
N HIS A 179 17.31 -19.49 -15.11
CA HIS A 179 17.95 -20.39 -14.14
C HIS A 179 18.40 -19.61 -12.91
N LEU A 180 17.44 -19.10 -12.13
CA LEU A 180 17.74 -18.47 -10.84
C LEU A 180 16.99 -19.20 -9.70
N TRP A 181 17.74 -20.12 -9.07
CA TRP A 181 17.69 -20.55 -7.67
C TRP A 181 16.37 -21.17 -7.17
N GLY A 182 16.00 -22.35 -7.70
CA GLY A 182 14.96 -23.20 -7.12
C GLY A 182 14.35 -24.20 -8.10
N ILE A 183 13.88 -25.35 -7.60
CA ILE A 183 13.19 -26.39 -8.39
C ILE A 183 11.75 -25.97 -8.75
N VAL A 184 11.17 -25.07 -7.94
CA VAL A 184 9.86 -24.46 -8.18
C VAL A 184 10.06 -22.96 -8.21
N GLN A 185 9.78 -22.35 -9.36
CA GLN A 185 9.87 -20.89 -9.52
C GLN A 185 8.48 -20.30 -9.43
N VAL A 186 8.28 -19.39 -8.47
CA VAL A 186 7.09 -18.52 -8.40
C VAL A 186 7.55 -17.10 -8.75
N PRO A 187 7.67 -16.77 -10.05
CA PRO A 187 8.12 -15.46 -10.47
C PRO A 187 7.02 -14.43 -10.26
N LEU A 188 7.30 -13.45 -9.40
CA LEU A 188 6.46 -12.26 -9.22
C LEU A 188 6.91 -11.17 -10.19
N LYS A 189 5.97 -10.48 -10.83
CA LYS A 189 6.29 -9.29 -11.63
C LYS A 189 6.81 -8.20 -10.68
N VAL A 190 8.10 -7.92 -10.75
CA VAL A 190 8.76 -6.83 -10.03
C VAL A 190 9.26 -5.80 -11.02
N LYS A 191 9.37 -4.55 -10.58
CA LYS A 191 9.96 -3.49 -11.39
C LYS A 191 11.43 -3.78 -11.64
N ASP A 192 11.90 -3.51 -12.85
CA ASP A 192 13.34 -3.55 -13.13
C ASP A 192 14.07 -2.36 -12.49
N ILE A 193 15.40 -2.38 -12.54
CA ILE A 193 16.22 -1.33 -11.92
C ILE A 193 16.00 0.05 -12.56
N ASP A 194 15.70 0.11 -13.85
CA ASP A 194 15.51 1.35 -14.58
C ASP A 194 14.13 1.95 -14.29
N GLU A 195 13.11 1.10 -14.17
CA GLU A 195 11.78 1.45 -13.68
C GLU A 195 11.82 1.98 -12.24
N LEU A 196 12.63 1.35 -11.36
CA LEU A 196 12.84 1.83 -9.99
C LEU A 196 13.58 3.17 -9.98
N ARG A 197 14.64 3.34 -10.80
CA ARG A 197 15.36 4.61 -10.93
C ARG A 197 14.45 5.73 -11.40
N LEU A 198 13.57 5.46 -12.38
CA LEU A 198 12.61 6.44 -12.86
C LEU A 198 11.61 6.82 -11.76
N GLN A 199 11.05 5.81 -11.07
CA GLN A 199 10.09 6.00 -9.99
C GLN A 199 10.68 6.83 -8.83
N TYR A 200 11.95 6.64 -8.51
CA TYR A 200 12.64 7.28 -7.39
C TYR A 200 13.69 8.30 -7.83
N SER A 201 13.50 8.91 -9.00
CA SER A 201 14.42 9.90 -9.56
C SER A 201 14.64 11.12 -8.65
N ASP A 202 13.65 11.47 -7.83
CA ASP A 202 13.72 12.52 -6.80
C ASP A 202 14.67 12.19 -5.63
N MET A 203 15.07 10.93 -5.48
CA MET A 203 16.07 10.48 -4.50
C MET A 203 17.42 10.15 -5.16
N SER A 204 17.63 10.57 -6.42
CA SER A 204 18.89 10.33 -7.11
C SER A 204 20.05 11.03 -6.41
N ILE A 205 21.26 10.46 -6.55
CA ILE A 205 22.51 10.97 -5.96
C ILE A 205 22.85 12.40 -6.41
N ASN A 206 22.30 12.84 -7.53
CA ASN A 206 22.49 14.20 -8.06
C ASN A 206 21.59 15.24 -7.37
N GLN A 207 20.77 14.83 -6.40
CA GLN A 207 19.90 15.70 -5.63
C GLN A 207 20.34 15.72 -4.17
N CYS A 208 20.80 16.87 -3.68
CA CYS A 208 21.16 17.04 -2.28
C CYS A 208 19.96 16.84 -1.34
N GLN A 209 20.19 16.13 -0.24
CA GLN A 209 19.20 15.78 0.77
C GLN A 209 19.67 16.22 2.16
N SER A 210 18.81 16.98 2.86
CA SER A 210 19.09 17.40 4.23
C SER A 210 19.09 16.19 5.16
N GLY A 211 20.16 16.02 5.96
CA GLY A 211 20.38 14.90 6.86
C GLY A 211 21.29 13.79 6.31
N ILE A 212 21.63 13.84 5.02
CA ILE A 212 22.49 12.86 4.34
C ILE A 212 23.72 13.56 3.77
N ASP A 213 23.51 14.65 3.03
CA ASP A 213 24.58 15.42 2.36
C ASP A 213 25.05 16.62 3.20
N ASP A 214 24.81 16.57 4.52
CA ASP A 214 25.17 17.66 5.44
C ASP A 214 26.69 17.69 5.76
N ALA A 215 27.46 16.69 5.29
CA ALA A 215 28.88 16.50 5.56
C ALA A 215 29.83 17.21 4.54
N GLN A 216 31.10 17.34 4.96
CA GLN A 216 32.06 18.42 4.64
C GLN A 216 32.51 18.63 3.18
N ASP A 217 32.12 17.79 2.22
CA ASP A 217 32.65 17.85 0.84
C ASP A 217 31.90 18.84 -0.07
N ILE A 218 30.75 19.33 0.37
CA ILE A 218 29.98 20.41 -0.26
C ILE A 218 29.98 21.59 0.73
N PRO A 219 30.09 22.86 0.28
CA PRO A 219 29.90 24.01 1.18
C PRO A 219 28.50 23.95 1.83
N SER A 220 28.41 23.26 2.98
CA SER A 220 27.17 22.92 3.68
C SER A 220 26.35 24.18 3.99
N GLU A 221 27.04 25.29 4.21
CA GLU A 221 26.46 26.61 4.45
C GLU A 221 25.60 27.12 3.29
N LEU A 222 25.95 26.88 2.02
CA LEU A 222 25.16 27.40 0.89
C LEU A 222 23.86 26.62 0.72
N PHE A 223 23.94 25.28 0.70
CA PHE A 223 22.77 24.42 0.53
C PHE A 223 21.81 24.54 1.72
N GLU A 224 22.32 24.47 2.95
CA GLU A 224 21.48 24.57 4.15
C GLU A 224 20.79 25.94 4.22
N GLN A 225 21.50 27.03 3.96
CA GLN A 225 20.90 28.37 3.96
C GLN A 225 19.81 28.53 2.90
N GLU A 226 20.02 28.01 1.69
CA GLU A 226 18.99 28.01 0.64
C GLU A 226 17.78 27.16 1.02
N ARG A 227 18.00 25.98 1.58
CA ARG A 227 16.94 25.11 2.11
C ARG A 227 16.15 25.78 3.21
N VAL A 228 16.81 26.49 4.14
CA VAL A 228 16.15 27.26 5.20
C VAL A 228 15.34 28.41 4.61
N LYS A 229 15.89 29.18 3.66
CA LYS A 229 15.17 30.26 2.97
C LYS A 229 13.92 29.74 2.25
N LEU A 230 14.05 28.63 1.53
CA LEU A 230 12.92 27.98 0.85
C LEU A 230 11.90 27.44 1.86
N GLY A 231 12.35 26.79 2.93
CA GLY A 231 11.51 26.29 4.01
C GLY A 231 10.68 27.40 4.66
N LYS A 232 11.25 28.59 4.86
CA LYS A 232 10.50 29.77 5.38
C LYS A 232 9.36 30.17 4.45
N LYS A 233 9.60 30.18 3.12
CA LYS A 233 8.56 30.45 2.13
C LYS A 233 7.45 29.40 2.14
N VAL A 234 7.82 28.12 2.26
CA VAL A 234 6.88 26.99 2.35
C VAL A 234 6.00 27.12 3.60
N ILE A 235 6.60 27.35 4.77
CA ILE A 235 5.86 27.56 6.02
C ILE A 235 4.90 28.74 5.90
N ASN A 236 5.36 29.88 5.36
CA ASN A 236 4.53 31.08 5.22
C ASN A 236 3.36 30.88 4.24
N THR A 237 3.50 29.95 3.30
CA THR A 237 2.41 29.60 2.36
C THR A 237 1.27 28.87 3.08
N ASN A 238 1.57 28.19 4.19
CA ASN A 238 0.65 27.41 5.01
C ASN A 238 -0.18 26.41 4.19
N HIS A 239 0.51 25.64 3.33
CA HIS A 239 -0.12 24.70 2.40
C HIS A 239 0.46 23.30 2.62
N GLY A 240 -0.34 22.39 3.17
CA GLY A 240 0.08 21.06 3.60
C GLY A 240 0.74 20.22 2.50
N PRO A 241 0.16 20.12 1.28
CA PRO A 241 0.78 19.40 0.17
C PRO A 241 2.15 19.97 -0.22
N LEU A 242 2.30 21.30 -0.22
CA LEU A 242 3.58 21.94 -0.55
C LEU A 242 4.63 21.65 0.54
N ALA A 243 4.23 21.66 1.81
CA ALA A 243 5.09 21.27 2.92
C ALA A 243 5.54 19.79 2.82
N GLN A 244 4.65 18.91 2.36
CA GLN A 244 4.96 17.49 2.13
C GLN A 244 5.98 17.34 1.01
N GLU A 245 5.75 17.96 -0.14
CA GLU A 245 6.68 17.94 -1.28
C GLU A 245 8.07 18.47 -0.89
N PHE A 246 8.11 19.59 -0.17
CA PHE A 246 9.36 20.16 0.33
C PHE A 246 10.14 19.20 1.24
N SER A 247 9.42 18.42 2.06
CA SER A 247 9.99 17.54 3.08
C SER A 247 10.49 16.19 2.54
N LYS A 248 10.15 15.82 1.29
CA LYS A 248 10.62 14.57 0.67
C LYS A 248 12.15 14.47 0.58
N LYS A 249 12.85 15.61 0.50
CA LYS A 249 14.32 15.70 0.42
C LYS A 249 14.96 16.03 1.77
N GLY A 250 14.27 15.69 2.86
CA GLY A 250 14.62 16.13 4.21
C GLY A 250 14.22 17.59 4.47
N CYS A 251 14.28 18.03 5.72
CA CYS A 251 14.02 19.42 6.09
C CYS A 251 14.93 19.88 7.25
N PRO A 252 15.27 21.19 7.30
CA PRO A 252 16.06 21.73 8.40
C PRO A 252 15.42 21.47 9.77
N THR A 253 16.23 21.08 10.75
CA THR A 253 15.76 20.70 12.10
C THR A 253 14.93 21.78 12.77
N SER A 254 15.33 23.05 12.61
CA SER A 254 14.63 24.21 13.17
C SER A 254 13.20 24.41 12.67
N MET A 255 12.86 23.81 11.52
CA MET A 255 11.58 24.03 10.82
C MET A 255 10.67 22.80 10.81
N ARG A 256 11.24 21.62 11.13
CA ARG A 256 10.59 20.31 11.06
C ARG A 256 9.24 20.27 11.78
N ALA A 257 9.19 20.77 13.01
CA ALA A 257 7.97 20.75 13.81
C ALA A 257 6.81 21.48 13.11
N THR A 258 7.07 22.69 12.63
CA THR A 258 6.05 23.50 11.94
C THR A 258 5.62 22.88 10.61
N LEU A 259 6.57 22.36 9.84
CA LEU A 259 6.27 21.66 8.58
C LEU A 259 5.40 20.42 8.83
N TRP A 260 5.70 19.62 9.85
CA TRP A 260 4.90 18.45 10.22
C TRP A 260 3.49 18.83 10.65
N CYS A 261 3.34 19.91 11.42
CA CYS A 261 2.02 20.45 11.75
C CYS A 261 1.23 20.84 10.50
N GLN A 262 1.87 21.38 9.46
CA GLN A 262 1.19 21.69 8.20
C GLN A 262 0.84 20.44 7.38
N ILE A 263 1.73 19.44 7.35
CA ILE A 263 1.56 18.18 6.61
C ILE A 263 0.46 17.32 7.22
N LEU A 264 0.45 17.18 8.54
CA LEU A 264 -0.58 16.46 9.30
C LEU A 264 -1.81 17.33 9.53
N ALA A 265 -1.65 18.62 9.26
CA ALA A 265 -2.64 19.64 9.40
C ALA A 265 -3.24 19.63 10.83
N VAL A 266 -2.36 19.80 11.80
CA VAL A 266 -2.65 19.92 13.23
C VAL A 266 -2.24 21.31 13.66
N GLU A 267 -3.07 21.97 14.45
CA GLU A 267 -2.69 23.22 15.12
C GLU A 267 -2.07 22.86 16.47
N LEU A 268 -0.89 23.41 16.74
CA LEU A 268 -0.30 23.29 18.07
C LEU A 268 -1.03 24.27 18.98
N ASP A 269 -1.79 23.76 19.94
CA ASP A 269 -2.35 24.58 21.02
C ASP A 269 -1.23 25.40 21.68
N GLU A 270 -1.54 26.63 22.08
CA GLU A 270 -0.58 27.54 22.71
C GLU A 270 0.14 26.89 23.91
N ILE A 271 -0.54 25.99 24.62
CA ILE A 271 0.00 25.22 25.76
C ILE A 271 1.19 24.36 25.33
N VAL A 272 1.11 23.69 24.17
CA VAL A 272 2.20 22.83 23.65
C VAL A 272 3.37 23.69 23.17
N ARG A 273 3.09 24.88 22.61
CA ARG A 273 4.13 25.86 22.24
C ARG A 273 4.85 26.41 23.48
N ILE A 274 4.11 26.75 24.53
CA ILE A 274 4.64 27.25 25.81
C ILE A 274 5.49 26.18 26.47
N LEU A 275 5.03 24.92 26.52
CA LEU A 275 5.82 23.82 27.08
C LEU A 275 7.13 23.61 26.29
N LYS A 276 7.10 23.68 24.96
CA LYS A 276 8.32 23.61 24.14
C LYS A 276 9.32 24.72 24.46
N LEU A 277 8.85 25.96 24.58
CA LEU A 277 9.69 27.10 24.97
C LEU A 277 10.23 26.93 26.39
N PHE A 278 9.40 26.44 27.32
CA PHE A 278 9.79 26.18 28.71
C PHE A 278 10.87 25.11 28.81
N PHE A 279 10.73 23.98 28.11
CA PHE A 279 11.75 22.92 28.09
C PHE A 279 13.05 23.35 27.40
N SER A 280 12.98 24.15 26.32
CA SER A 280 14.19 24.72 25.70
C SER A 280 14.89 25.74 26.60
N LEU A 281 14.15 26.56 27.36
CA LEU A 281 14.72 27.45 28.38
C LEU A 281 15.34 26.66 29.53
N LEU A 282 14.67 25.59 29.99
CA LEU A 282 15.18 24.75 31.07
C LEU A 282 16.49 24.07 30.66
N TYR A 283 16.56 23.58 29.42
CA TYR A 283 17.77 22.98 28.86
C TYR A 283 18.92 23.99 28.76
N LEU A 284 18.64 25.22 28.30
CA LEU A 284 19.64 26.30 28.24
C LEU A 284 20.13 26.72 29.64
N ILE A 285 19.23 26.78 30.62
CA ILE A 285 19.57 27.06 32.03
C ILE A 285 20.41 25.92 32.62
N PHE A 286 20.12 24.67 32.24
CA PHE A 286 20.91 23.51 32.67
C PHE A 286 22.31 23.53 32.07
N GLU A 287 22.47 23.85 30.78
CA GLU A 287 23.79 24.01 30.17
C GLU A 287 24.58 25.17 30.81
N ILE A 288 23.96 26.33 31.01
CA ILE A 288 24.64 27.49 31.65
C ILE A 288 25.11 27.17 33.08
N ASN A 289 24.37 26.33 33.83
CA ASN A 289 24.75 25.93 35.18
C ASN A 289 25.75 24.76 35.24
N ILE A 290 25.94 24.00 34.16
CA ILE A 290 26.97 22.96 34.08
C ILE A 290 28.35 23.56 33.74
N TYR A 291 28.38 24.75 33.11
CA TYR A 291 29.62 25.45 32.73
C TYR A 291 30.03 26.59 33.68
N LYS A 292 29.51 26.60 34.92
CA LYS A 292 30.01 27.43 36.03
C LYS A 292 30.56 26.54 37.14
#